data_AF-A0A2S7DHV2-F1
#
_entry.id   AF-A0A2S7DHV2-F1
#
_cell.length_a   1.000
_cell.length_b   1.000
_cell.length_c   1.000
_cell.angle_alpha   90.00
_cell.angle_beta   90.00
_cell.angle_gamma   90.00
#
_symmetry.space_group_name_H-M   'P 1'
#
loop_
_entity.id
_entity.type
_entity.pdbx_description
1 polymer ?
#
loop_
_entity_poly.entity_id
_entity_poly.type
_entity_poly.pdbx_seq_one_letter_code
_entity_poly.pdbx_strand_id
1 'polypeptide(L)'
;MIMQTLNGHEAMRTHLAVALTVVALLTEPSAHAALPGESDAMLQWSQPGNCGRQRVRKPDPSDVFDAVSIREQTERYLGFLAEVMTGDQSALRLTRLCTAFGVDFVQGPLPPAHAEPWNPSPQQPTGHVFTAFTQEAGTPSRQQIEVTYRPSGIAFSLFTNLNHTGDSAVSGEPGAVQADMGQHCPLRLDELTQRMARAGFVGKYDGLQAPDEELAIFDDGVGVSFRRGNEKIVVDATLQGRFIDQRANPGASCLASISLRTWD
;
A
#
# COMPACT_ATOMS: atom_id res chain seq x y z
N MET A 1 -25.98 11.56 -18.44
CA MET A 1 -25.91 12.97 -18.83
C MET A 1 -24.46 13.37 -18.73
N ILE A 2 -23.78 13.51 -19.87
CA ILE A 2 -22.33 13.68 -19.98
C ILE A 2 -22.12 15.13 -20.40
N MET A 3 -21.39 15.92 -19.59
CA MET A 3 -20.92 17.25 -19.99
C MET A 3 -19.43 17.15 -20.30
N GLN A 4 -19.11 17.17 -21.59
CA GLN A 4 -17.79 17.51 -22.09
C GLN A 4 -17.79 19.01 -22.42
N THR A 5 -16.75 19.72 -22.02
CA THR A 5 -16.48 21.08 -22.55
C THR A 5 -15.04 21.13 -23.03
N LEU A 6 -14.92 21.34 -24.34
CA LEU A 6 -13.72 21.67 -25.09
C LEU A 6 -13.87 23.14 -25.50
N ASN A 7 -12.90 23.99 -25.16
CA ASN A 7 -12.66 25.29 -25.77
C ASN A 7 -11.12 25.43 -25.77
N GLY A 8 -10.41 25.71 -26.86
CA GLY A 8 -10.77 26.48 -28.05
C GLY A 8 -9.81 27.67 -28.13
N HIS A 9 -8.75 27.51 -28.93
CA HIS A 9 -7.69 28.46 -29.27
C HIS A 9 -8.20 29.74 -29.95
N GLU A 10 -7.54 30.89 -29.70
CA GLU A 10 -7.31 32.06 -30.60
C GLU A 10 -6.72 33.21 -29.73
N ALA A 11 -5.90 34.17 -30.15
CA ALA A 11 -4.94 34.40 -31.24
C ALA A 11 -4.31 35.80 -30.97
N MET A 12 -3.01 35.99 -31.31
CA MET A 12 -2.32 37.23 -31.78
C MET A 12 -2.42 38.54 -30.94
N ARG A 13 -1.47 39.49 -30.87
CA ARG A 13 -0.19 39.79 -31.55
C ARG A 13 0.48 40.98 -30.80
N THR A 14 1.81 40.90 -30.64
CA THR A 14 2.86 41.96 -30.73
C THR A 14 2.64 43.40 -30.23
N HIS A 15 3.59 43.89 -29.42
CA HIS A 15 4.43 45.07 -29.72
C HIS A 15 5.80 45.02 -29.00
N LEU A 16 6.90 45.19 -29.77
CA LEU A 16 8.26 45.60 -29.34
C LEU A 16 8.20 47.03 -28.73
N ALA A 17 9.10 47.54 -27.88
CA ALA A 17 10.56 47.57 -27.97
C ALA A 17 11.25 48.08 -26.66
N VAL A 18 12.38 47.46 -26.31
CA VAL A 18 13.71 48.03 -25.93
C VAL A 18 13.82 49.06 -24.78
N ALA A 19 14.55 48.70 -23.70
CA ALA A 19 15.87 49.30 -23.35
C ALA A 19 16.44 48.87 -21.96
N LEU A 20 17.68 48.37 -22.00
CA LEU A 20 18.80 48.50 -21.04
C LEU A 20 18.71 48.06 -19.56
N THR A 21 19.33 46.90 -19.32
CA THR A 21 20.43 46.62 -18.37
C THR A 21 20.42 47.24 -16.96
N VAL A 22 20.12 46.41 -15.96
CA VAL A 22 20.91 46.32 -14.71
C VAL A 22 21.07 44.84 -14.36
N VAL A 23 22.30 44.35 -14.40
CA VAL A 23 22.72 43.08 -13.81
C VAL A 23 22.72 43.28 -12.30
N ALA A 24 21.63 42.87 -11.64
CA ALA A 24 21.66 42.56 -10.22
C ALA A 24 21.55 41.03 -10.10
N LEU A 25 22.69 40.39 -9.85
CA LEU A 25 22.77 39.04 -9.33
C LEU A 25 22.10 39.02 -7.95
N LEU A 26 20.77 38.98 -7.95
CA LEU A 26 20.01 38.40 -6.86
C LEU A 26 20.03 36.89 -7.14
N THR A 27 21.09 36.23 -6.68
CA THR A 27 20.93 34.83 -6.31
C THR A 27 19.89 34.85 -5.21
N GLU A 28 18.62 34.61 -5.57
CA GLU A 28 17.64 34.17 -4.60
C GLU A 28 18.33 33.05 -3.82
N PRO A 29 18.40 33.12 -2.47
CA PRO A 29 18.78 31.95 -1.73
C PRO A 29 17.80 30.90 -2.20
N SER A 30 18.29 29.85 -2.87
CA SER A 30 17.51 28.66 -3.15
C SER A 30 16.98 28.24 -1.79
N ALA A 31 15.75 28.67 -1.49
CA ALA A 31 14.98 28.18 -0.40
C ALA A 31 14.78 26.72 -0.78
N HIS A 32 15.73 25.90 -0.34
CA HIS A 32 15.48 24.49 -0.16
C HIS A 32 14.27 24.52 0.73
N ALA A 33 13.09 24.33 0.12
CA ALA A 33 11.85 24.24 0.86
C ALA A 33 12.15 23.21 1.93
N ALA A 34 12.18 23.66 3.19
CA ALA A 34 12.45 22.79 4.31
C ALA A 34 11.47 21.63 4.14
N LEU A 35 12.00 20.40 4.17
CA LEU A 35 11.17 19.21 4.11
C LEU A 35 10.00 19.44 5.07
N PRO A 36 8.74 19.22 4.64
CA PRO A 36 7.61 19.42 5.53
C PRO A 36 7.90 18.64 6.81
N GLY A 37 7.96 19.38 7.92
CA GLY A 37 8.30 18.80 9.22
C GLY A 37 7.36 17.66 9.54
N GLU A 38 7.87 16.65 10.24
CA GLU A 38 7.04 15.58 10.77
C GLU A 38 5.92 16.19 11.62
N SER A 39 4.65 15.84 11.36
CA SER A 39 3.53 16.35 12.16
C SER A 39 3.54 15.69 13.54
N ASP A 40 3.12 16.42 14.58
CA ASP A 40 3.04 15.89 15.94
C ASP A 40 2.13 14.65 16.04
N ALA A 41 1.08 14.60 15.20
CA ALA A 41 0.21 13.44 15.07
C ALA A 41 0.97 12.23 14.54
N MET A 42 1.74 12.38 13.46
CA MET A 42 2.53 11.29 12.90
C MET A 42 3.52 10.73 13.92
N LEU A 43 4.24 11.62 14.63
CA LEU A 43 5.18 11.24 15.69
C LEU A 43 4.51 10.50 16.84
N GLN A 44 3.29 10.90 17.23
CA GLN A 44 2.56 10.24 18.31
C GLN A 44 2.08 8.83 17.93
N TRP A 45 1.67 8.63 16.67
CA TRP A 45 1.13 7.36 16.21
C TRP A 45 2.22 6.33 15.90
N SER A 46 3.40 6.80 15.48
CA SER A 46 4.58 5.98 15.19
C SER A 46 5.41 5.63 16.44
N GLN A 47 5.02 6.11 17.63
CA GLN A 47 5.76 5.81 18.86
C GLN A 47 5.86 4.29 19.07
N PRO A 48 7.07 3.73 19.19
CA PRO A 48 7.24 2.28 19.26
C PRO A 48 6.71 1.70 20.58
N GLY A 49 6.66 2.45 21.68
CA GLY A 49 6.24 1.91 23.00
C GLY A 49 6.90 0.56 23.31
N ASN A 50 6.08 -0.49 23.49
CA ASN A 50 6.56 -1.85 23.77
C ASN A 50 7.25 -2.54 22.58
N CYS A 51 7.04 -2.09 21.33
CA CYS A 51 7.76 -2.58 20.15
C CYS A 51 9.27 -2.32 20.27
N GLY A 52 9.69 -1.29 21.01
CA GLY A 52 11.11 -1.00 21.24
C GLY A 52 11.83 -2.11 22.00
N ARG A 53 11.13 -2.83 22.88
CA ARG A 53 11.68 -3.98 23.62
C ARG A 53 11.73 -5.26 22.79
N GLN A 54 10.83 -5.37 21.81
CA GLN A 54 10.78 -6.44 20.81
C GLN A 54 12.00 -6.36 19.87
N ARG A 55 12.31 -5.17 19.33
CA ARG A 55 13.47 -4.93 18.43
C ARG A 55 14.84 -5.33 18.99
N VAL A 56 15.04 -5.27 20.31
CA VAL A 56 16.32 -5.63 20.95
C VAL A 56 16.56 -7.15 20.93
N ARG A 57 15.53 -7.97 20.67
CA ARG A 57 15.62 -9.42 20.77
C ARG A 57 16.21 -10.10 19.54
N LYS A 58 16.29 -9.45 18.37
CA LYS A 58 16.81 -10.08 17.14
C LYS A 58 17.57 -9.09 16.24
N PRO A 59 18.72 -9.51 15.66
CA PRO A 59 19.54 -8.65 14.82
C PRO A 59 19.06 -8.53 13.36
N ASP A 60 18.23 -9.44 12.84
CA ASP A 60 17.80 -9.43 11.43
C ASP A 60 16.33 -8.98 11.25
N PRO A 61 16.05 -7.88 10.52
CA PRO A 61 14.70 -7.41 10.20
C PRO A 61 13.88 -8.39 9.33
N SER A 62 14.50 -9.42 8.77
CA SER A 62 13.85 -10.46 7.98
C SER A 62 13.53 -11.74 8.75
N ASP A 63 13.96 -11.84 10.02
CA ASP A 63 13.72 -13.02 10.86
C ASP A 63 12.22 -13.27 11.05
N VAL A 64 11.77 -14.38 10.47
CA VAL A 64 10.44 -14.95 10.60
C VAL A 64 10.18 -15.39 12.05
N PHE A 65 8.99 -15.11 12.57
CA PHE A 65 8.53 -15.62 13.86
C PHE A 65 7.81 -16.97 13.68
N ASP A 66 8.34 -18.01 14.33
CA ASP A 66 7.79 -19.38 14.35
C ASP A 66 6.50 -19.57 15.19
N ALA A 67 5.84 -18.50 15.66
CA ALA A 67 4.80 -18.63 16.68
C ALA A 67 3.35 -18.43 16.21
N VAL A 68 3.10 -17.82 15.04
CA VAL A 68 1.75 -17.43 14.63
C VAL A 68 1.50 -17.78 13.16
N SER A 69 0.47 -18.58 12.90
CA SER A 69 0.07 -18.97 11.54
C SER A 69 -0.37 -17.76 10.70
N ILE A 70 -0.23 -17.87 9.37
CA ILE A 70 -0.72 -16.87 8.40
C ILE A 70 -2.23 -16.64 8.58
N ARG A 71 -2.99 -17.70 8.88
CA ARG A 71 -4.44 -17.57 9.15
C ARG A 71 -4.72 -16.72 10.37
N GLU A 72 -4.01 -16.95 11.47
CA GLU A 72 -4.19 -16.18 12.70
C GLU A 72 -3.80 -14.71 12.51
N GLN A 73 -2.72 -14.43 11.79
CA GLN A 73 -2.35 -13.05 11.46
C GLN A 73 -3.36 -12.36 10.56
N THR A 74 -3.94 -13.09 9.61
CA THR A 74 -5.00 -12.58 8.74
C THR A 74 -6.25 -12.21 9.55
N GLU A 75 -6.68 -13.05 10.49
CA GLU A 75 -7.82 -12.72 11.36
C GLU A 75 -7.53 -11.53 12.29
N ARG A 76 -6.31 -11.42 12.82
CA ARG A 76 -5.89 -10.23 13.60
C ARG A 76 -5.98 -8.97 12.75
N TYR A 77 -5.47 -8.99 11.52
CA TYR A 77 -5.60 -7.89 10.57
C TYR A 77 -7.05 -7.51 10.31
N LEU A 78 -7.93 -8.49 10.07
CA LEU A 78 -9.36 -8.24 9.84
C LEU A 78 -10.06 -7.65 11.07
N GLY A 79 -9.62 -8.01 12.28
CA GLY A 79 -10.07 -7.40 13.53
C GLY A 79 -9.76 -5.90 13.59
N PHE A 80 -8.50 -5.51 13.33
CA PHE A 80 -8.11 -4.09 13.26
C PHE A 80 -8.84 -3.35 12.14
N LEU A 81 -8.98 -3.98 10.97
CA LEU A 81 -9.75 -3.42 9.88
C LEU A 81 -11.18 -3.10 10.32
N ALA A 82 -11.84 -4.03 11.03
CA ALA A 82 -13.17 -3.82 11.57
C ALA A 82 -13.24 -2.65 12.57
N GLU A 83 -12.30 -2.57 13.51
CA GLU A 83 -12.22 -1.45 14.47
C GLU A 83 -12.13 -0.09 13.73
N VAL A 84 -11.22 0.01 12.75
CA VAL A 84 -11.04 1.26 11.99
C VAL A 84 -12.28 1.59 11.15
N MET A 85 -12.91 0.60 10.51
CA MET A 85 -14.16 0.79 9.77
C MET A 85 -15.33 1.25 10.65
N THR A 86 -15.28 1.00 11.96
CA THR A 86 -16.26 1.53 12.93
C THR A 86 -15.87 2.91 13.50
N GLY A 87 -14.74 3.47 13.07
CA GLY A 87 -14.28 4.81 13.44
C GLY A 87 -13.15 4.85 14.48
N ASP A 88 -12.74 3.70 15.05
CA ASP A 88 -11.60 3.67 15.97
C ASP A 88 -10.27 3.65 15.22
N GLN A 89 -9.84 4.81 14.72
CA GLN A 89 -8.54 4.91 14.07
C GLN A 89 -7.36 4.70 15.05
N SER A 90 -7.58 4.79 16.38
CA SER A 90 -6.53 4.54 17.36
C SER A 90 -5.99 3.11 17.29
N ALA A 91 -6.78 2.19 16.72
CA ALA A 91 -6.38 0.82 16.41
C ALA A 91 -5.10 0.79 15.55
N LEU A 92 -4.87 1.78 14.69
CA LEU A 92 -3.67 1.85 13.83
C LEU A 92 -2.43 2.40 14.53
N ARG A 93 -2.46 2.72 15.83
CA ARG A 93 -1.25 3.14 16.55
C ARG A 93 -0.27 1.98 16.65
N LEU A 94 1.02 2.25 16.40
CA LEU A 94 2.06 1.22 16.36
C LEU A 94 2.11 0.39 17.66
N THR A 95 1.90 1.02 18.81
CA THR A 95 1.86 0.35 20.11
C THR A 95 0.75 -0.70 20.24
N ARG A 96 -0.44 -0.44 19.68
CA ARG A 96 -1.56 -1.40 19.65
C ARG A 96 -1.26 -2.54 18.68
N LEU A 97 -0.76 -2.22 17.49
CA LEU A 97 -0.39 -3.21 16.48
C LEU A 97 0.65 -4.21 17.02
N CYS A 98 1.74 -3.75 17.63
CA CYS A 98 2.77 -4.65 18.16
C CYS A 98 2.28 -5.55 19.30
N THR A 99 1.34 -5.06 20.12
CA THR A 99 0.78 -5.85 21.22
C THR A 99 -0.13 -6.96 20.69
N ALA A 100 -0.90 -6.67 19.63
CA ALA A 100 -1.89 -7.60 19.12
C ALA A 100 -1.34 -8.63 18.13
N PHE A 101 -0.38 -8.24 17.28
CA PHE A 101 0.16 -9.13 16.26
C PHE A 101 1.21 -10.11 16.78
N GLY A 102 1.77 -9.90 17.98
CA GLY A 102 2.72 -10.83 18.60
C GLY A 102 3.97 -11.10 17.74
N VAL A 103 4.31 -10.18 16.85
CA VAL A 103 5.47 -10.17 15.97
C VAL A 103 6.19 -8.84 16.13
N ASP A 104 7.49 -8.83 15.84
CA ASP A 104 8.29 -7.64 16.01
C ASP A 104 8.19 -6.77 14.75
N PHE A 105 7.61 -5.58 14.92
CA PHE A 105 7.62 -4.55 13.87
C PHE A 105 8.96 -3.83 13.85
N VAL A 106 9.63 -3.92 12.71
CA VAL A 106 10.92 -3.27 12.45
C VAL A 106 10.71 -2.07 11.56
N GLN A 107 11.41 -0.98 11.86
CA GLN A 107 11.36 0.23 11.06
C GLN A 107 12.16 0.03 9.78
N GLY A 108 11.55 0.34 8.63
CA GLY A 108 12.18 0.28 7.32
C GLY A 108 12.36 1.68 6.70
N PRO A 109 13.07 1.76 5.56
CA PRO A 109 13.08 2.95 4.73
C PRO A 109 11.75 3.09 3.98
N LEU A 110 11.24 4.32 3.83
CA LEU A 110 10.15 4.57 2.90
C LEU A 110 10.62 4.28 1.46
N PRO A 111 9.76 3.71 0.59
CA PRO A 111 10.10 3.53 -0.82
C PRO A 111 10.48 4.86 -1.45
N PRO A 112 11.55 4.94 -2.25
CA PRO A 112 11.92 6.19 -2.91
C PRO A 112 10.80 6.63 -3.85
N ALA A 113 10.62 7.95 -3.98
CA ALA A 113 9.71 8.47 -4.99
C ALA A 113 10.22 8.11 -6.40
N HIS A 114 9.33 7.65 -7.27
CA HIS A 114 9.68 7.27 -8.65
C HIS A 114 10.06 8.53 -9.45
N ALA A 115 11.24 8.51 -10.06
CA ALA A 115 11.68 9.60 -10.93
C ALA A 115 10.97 9.47 -12.28
N GLU A 116 10.17 10.47 -12.62
CA GLU A 116 9.48 10.54 -13.91
C GLU A 116 10.26 11.43 -14.88
N PRO A 117 10.09 11.26 -16.22
CA PRO A 117 10.74 12.12 -17.20
C PRO A 117 10.47 13.62 -16.99
N TRP A 118 9.29 13.96 -16.47
CA TRP A 118 8.89 15.34 -16.14
C TRP A 118 9.23 15.75 -14.70
N ASN A 119 9.72 14.83 -13.85
CA ASN A 119 10.18 15.09 -12.50
C ASN A 119 11.36 14.17 -12.14
N PRO A 120 12.57 14.47 -12.64
CA PRO A 120 13.74 13.60 -12.52
C PRO A 120 14.34 13.60 -11.10
N SER A 121 13.88 14.45 -10.21
CA SER A 121 14.37 14.54 -8.83
C SER A 121 13.19 14.77 -7.88
N PRO A 122 12.33 13.75 -7.72
CA PRO A 122 11.17 13.87 -6.86
C PRO A 122 11.63 14.07 -5.40
N GLN A 123 10.82 14.81 -4.64
CA GLN A 123 11.09 15.00 -3.21
C GLN A 123 11.07 13.65 -2.49
N GLN A 124 11.98 13.51 -1.53
CA GLN A 124 12.01 12.33 -0.66
C GLN A 124 10.70 12.27 0.14
N PRO A 125 10.07 11.09 0.23
CA PRO A 125 8.84 10.96 1.00
C PRO A 125 9.13 11.11 2.51
N THR A 126 8.29 11.87 3.20
CA THR A 126 8.34 12.05 4.66
C THR A 126 7.42 11.05 5.35
N GLY A 127 7.91 10.43 6.43
CA GLY A 127 7.13 9.57 7.31
C GLY A 127 7.89 8.36 7.84
N HIS A 128 7.14 7.36 8.31
CA HIS A 128 7.70 6.14 8.87
C HIS A 128 6.99 4.91 8.32
N VAL A 129 7.75 3.88 7.99
CA VAL A 129 7.22 2.55 7.66
C VAL A 129 7.72 1.53 8.66
N PHE A 130 6.83 0.64 9.08
CA PHE A 130 7.15 -0.47 9.94
C PHE A 130 6.60 -1.75 9.34
N THR A 131 7.45 -2.77 9.28
CA THR A 131 7.14 -4.07 8.69
C THR A 131 7.32 -5.18 9.72
N ALA A 132 6.46 -6.17 9.67
CA ALA A 132 6.63 -7.43 10.38
C ALA A 132 6.42 -8.60 9.40
N PHE A 133 7.07 -9.72 9.66
CA PHE A 133 7.01 -10.90 8.81
C PHE A 133 6.66 -12.16 9.60
N THR A 134 5.84 -13.00 8.99
CA THR A 134 5.59 -14.38 9.42
C THR A 134 5.75 -15.33 8.25
N GLN A 135 6.01 -16.60 8.54
CA GLN A 135 6.06 -17.67 7.55
C GLN A 135 5.26 -18.84 8.10
N GLU A 136 4.47 -19.47 7.24
CA GLU A 136 3.73 -20.66 7.63
C GLU A 136 4.66 -21.88 7.61
N ALA A 137 4.78 -22.55 8.76
CA ALA A 137 5.65 -23.71 8.92
C ALA A 137 5.33 -24.81 7.89
N GLY A 138 6.37 -25.36 7.27
CA GLY A 138 6.22 -26.39 6.24
C GLY A 138 5.71 -25.89 4.89
N THR A 139 5.60 -24.57 4.69
CA THR A 139 5.23 -23.98 3.39
C THR A 139 6.24 -22.91 2.94
N PRO A 140 6.30 -22.61 1.62
CA PRO A 140 7.04 -21.47 1.12
C PRO A 140 6.30 -20.13 1.33
N SER A 141 5.15 -20.10 2.00
CA SER A 141 4.34 -18.88 2.10
C SER A 141 4.86 -17.97 3.21
N ARG A 142 5.08 -16.70 2.87
CA ARG A 142 5.47 -15.63 3.80
C ARG A 142 4.39 -14.55 3.78
N GLN A 143 4.03 -14.06 4.95
CA GLN A 143 3.15 -12.92 5.11
C GLN A 143 3.92 -11.73 5.66
N GLN A 144 3.66 -10.56 5.08
CA GLN A 144 4.17 -9.27 5.50
C GLN A 144 3.01 -8.42 5.99
N ILE A 145 3.18 -7.82 7.16
CA ILE A 145 2.30 -6.76 7.65
C ILE A 145 3.09 -5.47 7.58
N GLU A 146 2.51 -4.43 6.98
CA GLU A 146 3.13 -3.13 6.85
C GLU A 146 2.20 -2.05 7.38
N VAL A 147 2.74 -1.13 8.17
CA VAL A 147 2.08 0.12 8.52
C VAL A 147 2.96 1.29 8.15
N THR A 148 2.40 2.22 7.37
CA THR A 148 3.07 3.43 6.91
C THR A 148 2.32 4.64 7.43
N TYR A 149 3.02 5.50 8.17
CA TYR A 149 2.53 6.78 8.67
C TYR A 149 3.10 7.89 7.80
N ARG A 150 2.23 8.69 7.18
CA ARG A 150 2.59 9.86 6.36
C ARG A 150 1.81 11.08 6.83
N PRO A 151 2.26 12.30 6.51
CA PRO A 151 1.50 13.51 6.81
C PRO A 151 0.10 13.57 6.19
N SER A 152 -0.16 12.79 5.13
CA SER A 152 -1.44 12.75 4.42
C SER A 152 -2.39 11.66 4.92
N GLY A 153 -1.96 10.83 5.86
CA GLY A 153 -2.73 9.69 6.36
C GLY A 153 -1.90 8.44 6.63
N ILE A 154 -2.59 7.33 6.88
CA ILE A 154 -2.00 6.06 7.32
C ILE A 154 -2.38 4.97 6.33
N ALA A 155 -1.40 4.16 5.96
CA ALA A 155 -1.63 2.93 5.22
C ALA A 155 -1.34 1.72 6.11
N PHE A 156 -2.21 0.73 6.10
CA PHE A 156 -2.04 -0.52 6.84
C PHE A 156 -2.36 -1.70 5.93
N SER A 157 -1.36 -2.51 5.66
CA SER A 157 -1.42 -3.52 4.61
C SER A 157 -0.99 -4.89 5.11
N LEU A 158 -1.62 -5.92 4.55
CA LEU A 158 -1.27 -7.32 4.68
C LEU A 158 -0.93 -7.85 3.29
N PHE A 159 0.22 -8.48 3.13
CA PHE A 159 0.65 -9.10 1.87
C PHE A 159 1.00 -10.56 2.12
N THR A 160 0.57 -11.45 1.24
CA THR A 160 0.91 -12.87 1.30
C THR A 160 1.58 -13.28 -0.01
N ASN A 161 2.87 -13.60 0.07
CA ASN A 161 3.74 -13.88 -1.07
C ASN A 161 4.45 -15.23 -0.88
N LEU A 162 5.05 -15.74 -1.96
CA LEU A 162 5.99 -16.85 -1.87
C LEU A 162 7.39 -16.39 -1.46
N ASN A 163 8.02 -17.13 -0.56
CA ASN A 163 9.43 -16.98 -0.21
C ASN A 163 10.28 -17.75 -1.22
N HIS A 164 10.87 -17.03 -2.18
CA HIS A 164 11.77 -17.61 -3.18
C HIS A 164 13.19 -17.76 -2.62
N THR A 165 13.39 -18.65 -1.62
CA THR A 165 14.72 -18.98 -1.08
C THR A 165 15.39 -20.18 -1.76
N GLY A 166 15.04 -20.48 -3.01
CA GLY A 166 15.75 -21.45 -3.85
C GLY A 166 16.32 -20.75 -5.09
N ASP A 167 17.43 -21.28 -5.63
CA ASP A 167 18.21 -20.82 -6.82
C ASP A 167 17.44 -20.68 -8.15
N SER A 168 16.16 -20.34 -8.09
CA SER A 168 15.30 -20.08 -9.24
C SER A 168 14.59 -18.74 -9.03
N ALA A 169 15.39 -17.68 -8.86
CA ALA A 169 15.01 -16.37 -9.35
C ALA A 169 14.98 -16.43 -10.88
N VAL A 170 14.01 -17.17 -11.44
CA VAL A 170 13.65 -17.01 -12.85
C VAL A 170 12.90 -15.68 -12.92
N SER A 171 13.71 -14.65 -13.12
CA SER A 171 13.33 -13.32 -13.56
C SER A 171 12.23 -13.39 -14.61
N GLY A 172 11.09 -12.75 -14.34
CA GLY A 172 10.28 -12.15 -15.41
C GLY A 172 8.85 -12.63 -15.60
N GLU A 173 8.31 -13.59 -14.83
CA GLU A 173 6.87 -13.88 -14.92
C GLU A 173 6.07 -13.15 -13.81
N PRO A 174 5.13 -12.25 -14.16
CA PRO A 174 4.27 -11.54 -13.21
C PRO A 174 3.51 -12.47 -12.24
N GLY A 175 3.33 -13.74 -12.60
CA GLY A 175 2.62 -14.75 -11.80
C GLY A 175 3.42 -15.41 -10.66
N ALA A 176 4.74 -15.24 -10.59
CA ALA A 176 5.58 -15.95 -9.62
C ALA A 176 5.53 -15.36 -8.18
N VAL A 177 5.16 -14.09 -8.02
CA VAL A 177 5.19 -13.41 -6.72
C VAL A 177 3.94 -13.72 -5.87
N GLN A 178 2.81 -14.03 -6.52
CA GLN A 178 1.50 -14.22 -5.89
C GLN A 178 0.88 -15.57 -6.27
N ALA A 179 1.64 -16.67 -6.15
CA ALA A 179 1.08 -17.99 -6.41
C ALA A 179 -0.13 -18.28 -5.49
N ASP A 180 -1.09 -19.04 -6.02
CA ASP A 180 -2.29 -19.41 -5.29
C ASP A 180 -1.97 -20.40 -4.15
N MET A 181 -2.41 -20.05 -2.93
CA MET A 181 -2.31 -20.93 -1.76
C MET A 181 -3.35 -22.07 -1.76
N GLY A 182 -4.32 -22.07 -2.68
CA GLY A 182 -5.26 -23.16 -2.90
C GLY A 182 -6.13 -23.46 -1.67
N GLN A 183 -5.93 -24.63 -1.06
CA GLN A 183 -6.67 -25.03 0.15
C GLN A 183 -6.13 -24.37 1.43
N HIS A 184 -4.92 -23.83 1.40
CA HIS A 184 -4.30 -23.11 2.52
C HIS A 184 -4.65 -21.63 2.54
N CYS A 185 -5.54 -21.20 1.66
CA CYS A 185 -6.08 -19.84 1.58
C CYS A 185 -6.50 -19.32 2.96
N PRO A 186 -5.88 -18.25 3.47
CA PRO A 186 -6.30 -17.68 4.75
C PRO A 186 -7.58 -16.87 4.63
N LEU A 187 -7.81 -16.24 3.47
CA LEU A 187 -9.00 -15.44 3.19
C LEU A 187 -9.26 -15.41 1.68
N ARG A 188 -10.50 -15.68 1.27
CA ARG A 188 -10.97 -15.54 -0.11
C ARG A 188 -11.68 -14.20 -0.32
N LEU A 189 -11.78 -13.78 -1.58
CA LEU A 189 -12.41 -12.50 -1.92
C LEU A 189 -13.90 -12.44 -1.59
N ASP A 190 -14.64 -13.53 -1.77
CA ASP A 190 -16.06 -13.59 -1.43
C ASP A 190 -16.31 -13.33 0.06
N GLU A 191 -15.48 -13.91 0.92
CA GLU A 191 -15.52 -13.72 2.36
C GLU A 191 -15.20 -12.26 2.73
N LEU A 192 -14.13 -11.69 2.17
CA LEU A 192 -13.81 -10.27 2.38
C LEU A 192 -14.97 -9.36 1.91
N THR A 193 -15.50 -9.62 0.72
CA THR A 193 -16.61 -8.84 0.14
C THR A 193 -17.84 -8.88 1.05
N GLN A 194 -18.19 -10.03 1.61
CA GLN A 194 -19.28 -10.16 2.58
C GLN A 194 -19.00 -9.41 3.89
N ARG A 195 -17.76 -9.40 4.38
CA ARG A 195 -17.36 -8.63 5.57
C ARG A 195 -17.48 -7.12 5.29
N MET A 196 -16.97 -6.66 4.15
CA MET A 196 -17.05 -5.25 3.71
C MET A 196 -18.49 -4.78 3.50
N ALA A 197 -19.32 -5.58 2.82
CA ALA A 197 -20.73 -5.27 2.60
C ALA A 197 -21.50 -5.14 3.92
N ARG A 198 -21.24 -6.01 4.90
CA ARG A 198 -21.82 -5.91 6.26
C ARG A 198 -21.42 -4.64 6.99
N ALA A 199 -20.23 -4.12 6.72
CA ALA A 199 -19.76 -2.84 7.25
C ALA A 199 -20.27 -1.61 6.46
N GLY A 200 -21.10 -1.82 5.44
CA GLY A 200 -21.69 -0.77 4.60
C GLY A 200 -20.79 -0.31 3.44
N PHE A 201 -19.70 -1.01 3.15
CA PHE A 201 -18.83 -0.71 2.03
C PHE A 201 -19.36 -1.31 0.72
N VAL A 202 -19.10 -0.61 -0.39
CA VAL A 202 -19.39 -1.05 -1.74
C VAL A 202 -18.07 -1.32 -2.46
N GLY A 203 -17.93 -2.52 -3.03
CA GLY A 203 -16.75 -2.91 -3.82
C GLY A 203 -16.87 -2.44 -5.27
N LYS A 204 -15.77 -1.91 -5.82
CA LYS A 204 -15.57 -1.65 -7.24
C LYS A 204 -14.42 -2.53 -7.73
N TYR A 205 -14.67 -3.32 -8.75
CA TYR A 205 -13.68 -4.21 -9.34
C TYR A 205 -12.96 -3.53 -10.51
N ASP A 206 -11.68 -3.88 -10.66
CA ASP A 206 -10.81 -3.53 -11.78
C ASP A 206 -10.12 -4.79 -12.33
N GLY A 207 -9.60 -4.72 -13.56
CA GLY A 207 -8.91 -5.86 -14.18
C GLY A 207 -9.80 -7.07 -14.54
N LEU A 208 -11.14 -6.96 -14.45
CA LEU A 208 -12.08 -8.04 -14.81
C LEU A 208 -12.01 -8.44 -16.29
N GLN A 209 -11.58 -7.54 -17.16
CA GLN A 209 -11.32 -7.82 -18.57
C GLN A 209 -9.81 -7.92 -18.77
N ALA A 210 -9.39 -8.85 -19.63
CA ALA A 210 -8.01 -8.90 -20.05
C ALA A 210 -7.67 -7.63 -20.85
N PRO A 211 -6.49 -7.03 -20.62
CA PRO A 211 -6.03 -5.92 -21.45
C PRO A 211 -5.69 -6.40 -22.86
N ASP A 212 -5.60 -5.46 -23.79
CA ASP A 212 -5.07 -5.72 -25.14
C ASP A 212 -3.59 -6.16 -25.06
N GLU A 213 -3.08 -6.82 -26.09
CA GLU A 213 -1.71 -7.39 -26.11
C GLU A 213 -0.62 -6.36 -25.75
N GLU A 214 -0.76 -5.11 -26.20
CA GLU A 214 0.18 -4.02 -25.91
C GLU A 214 0.26 -3.65 -24.42
N LEU A 215 -0.81 -3.91 -23.67
CA LEU A 215 -0.93 -3.58 -22.25
C LEU A 215 -0.85 -4.82 -21.35
N ALA A 216 -0.70 -6.03 -21.92
CA ALA A 216 -0.61 -7.27 -21.16
C ALA A 216 0.60 -7.32 -20.20
N ILE A 217 1.67 -6.58 -20.51
CA ILE A 217 2.84 -6.46 -19.63
C ILE A 217 2.57 -5.65 -18.35
N PHE A 218 1.49 -4.86 -18.34
CA PHE A 218 1.01 -4.08 -17.19
C PHE A 218 -0.22 -4.70 -16.54
N ASP A 219 -0.53 -5.96 -16.89
CA ASP A 219 -1.63 -6.67 -16.25
C ASP A 219 -1.24 -7.03 -14.81
N ASP A 220 -1.92 -6.39 -13.86
CA ASP A 220 -1.76 -6.64 -12.43
C ASP A 220 -2.84 -7.60 -11.88
N GLY A 221 -3.66 -8.18 -12.77
CA GLY A 221 -4.75 -9.07 -12.41
C GLY A 221 -6.01 -8.34 -11.96
N VAL A 222 -6.87 -9.04 -11.21
CA VAL A 222 -8.12 -8.46 -10.70
C VAL A 222 -7.87 -7.77 -9.37
N GLY A 223 -8.27 -6.50 -9.30
CA GLY A 223 -8.32 -5.70 -8.09
C GLY A 223 -9.75 -5.46 -7.61
N VAL A 224 -9.89 -5.12 -6.33
CA VAL A 224 -11.12 -4.56 -5.78
C VAL A 224 -10.82 -3.42 -4.83
N SER A 225 -11.60 -2.35 -4.92
CA SER A 225 -11.56 -1.21 -4.02
C SER A 225 -12.91 -1.05 -3.34
N PHE A 226 -12.93 -1.12 -2.01
CA PHE A 226 -14.11 -0.97 -1.17
C PHE A 226 -14.18 0.44 -0.60
N ARG A 227 -15.34 1.09 -0.74
CA ARG A 227 -15.60 2.45 -0.23
C ARG A 227 -16.97 2.55 0.43
N ARG A 228 -17.10 3.41 1.44
CA ARG A 228 -18.37 3.71 2.12
C ARG A 228 -18.67 5.21 2.02
N GLY A 229 -19.68 5.57 1.24
CA GLY A 229 -20.06 6.97 1.04
C GLY A 229 -18.88 7.87 0.61
N ASN A 230 -18.75 9.02 1.26
CA ASN A 230 -17.64 9.96 1.07
C ASN A 230 -16.57 9.83 2.17
N GLU A 231 -16.46 8.66 2.80
CA GLU A 231 -15.47 8.46 3.86
C GLU A 231 -14.04 8.47 3.32
N LYS A 232 -13.12 8.91 4.19
CA LYS A 232 -11.69 8.98 3.89
C LYS A 232 -10.98 7.64 4.07
N ILE A 233 -11.75 6.55 4.15
CA ILE A 233 -11.25 5.19 4.33
C ILE A 233 -11.50 4.42 3.04
N VAL A 234 -10.42 3.86 2.48
CA VAL A 234 -10.46 2.97 1.32
C VAL A 234 -9.78 1.66 1.71
N VAL A 235 -10.41 0.54 1.36
CA VAL A 235 -9.82 -0.79 1.49
C VAL A 235 -9.63 -1.36 0.10
N ASP A 236 -8.40 -1.63 -0.29
CA ASP A 236 -8.06 -2.24 -1.57
C ASP A 236 -7.61 -3.68 -1.34
N ALA A 237 -7.88 -4.55 -2.31
CA ALA A 237 -7.38 -5.93 -2.28
C ALA A 237 -7.02 -6.40 -3.68
N THR A 238 -6.00 -7.26 -3.75
CA THR A 238 -5.55 -7.94 -4.97
C THR A 238 -5.56 -9.45 -4.76
N LEU A 239 -5.58 -10.22 -5.85
CA LEU A 239 -5.80 -11.66 -5.82
C LEU A 239 -4.55 -12.46 -6.18
N GLN A 240 -4.39 -13.64 -5.58
CA GLN A 240 -3.39 -14.63 -5.93
C GLN A 240 -3.83 -15.48 -7.14
N GLY A 241 -2.88 -16.21 -7.72
CA GLY A 241 -3.13 -17.17 -8.78
C GLY A 241 -3.11 -16.56 -10.17
N ARG A 242 -3.49 -17.36 -11.17
CA ARG A 242 -3.46 -16.93 -12.57
C ARG A 242 -4.56 -15.93 -12.84
N PHE A 243 -4.27 -14.84 -13.55
CA PHE A 243 -5.25 -13.79 -13.86
C PHE A 243 -6.48 -14.31 -14.62
N ILE A 244 -6.33 -15.34 -15.45
CA ILE A 244 -7.47 -15.98 -16.12
C ILE A 244 -8.45 -16.62 -15.12
N ASP A 245 -7.93 -17.26 -14.07
CA ASP A 245 -8.75 -17.88 -13.04
C ASP A 245 -9.40 -16.82 -12.15
N GLN A 246 -8.65 -15.76 -11.83
CA GLN A 246 -9.17 -14.58 -11.13
C GLN A 246 -10.34 -13.94 -11.87
N ARG A 247 -10.25 -13.78 -13.19
CA ARG A 247 -11.35 -13.19 -14.00
C ARG A 247 -12.54 -14.11 -14.12
N ALA A 248 -12.31 -15.42 -14.25
CA ALA A 248 -13.37 -16.40 -14.39
C ALA A 248 -14.21 -16.53 -13.11
N ASN A 249 -13.58 -16.46 -11.93
CA ASN A 249 -14.25 -16.55 -10.65
C ASN A 249 -13.52 -15.77 -9.53
N PRO A 250 -13.62 -14.42 -9.53
CA PRO A 250 -12.86 -13.59 -8.59
C PRO A 250 -13.15 -13.93 -7.13
N GLY A 251 -14.41 -14.23 -6.82
CA GLY A 251 -14.85 -14.53 -5.45
C GLY A 251 -14.15 -15.75 -4.85
N ALA A 252 -13.80 -16.73 -5.67
CA ALA A 252 -13.09 -17.92 -5.20
C ALA A 252 -11.58 -17.72 -5.05
N SER A 253 -10.99 -16.64 -5.57
CA SER A 253 -9.54 -16.44 -5.48
C SER A 253 -9.09 -16.06 -4.07
N CYS A 254 -7.89 -16.53 -3.71
CA CYS A 254 -7.22 -16.09 -2.49
C CYS A 254 -6.74 -14.65 -2.60
N LEU A 255 -6.71 -13.96 -1.47
CA LEU A 255 -6.20 -12.60 -1.42
C LEU A 255 -4.67 -12.60 -1.37
N ALA A 256 -4.05 -11.85 -2.28
CA ALA A 256 -2.61 -11.59 -2.26
C ALA A 256 -2.30 -10.42 -1.33
N SER A 257 -3.14 -9.38 -1.36
CA SER A 257 -3.00 -8.25 -0.47
C SER A 257 -4.34 -7.69 -0.02
N ILE A 258 -4.33 -7.07 1.16
CA ILE A 258 -5.40 -6.22 1.66
C ILE A 258 -4.73 -4.96 2.21
N SER A 259 -5.19 -3.79 1.77
CA SER A 259 -4.61 -2.51 2.12
C SER A 259 -5.69 -1.54 2.54
N LEU A 260 -5.64 -1.10 3.79
CA LEU A 260 -6.40 0.01 4.32
C LEU A 260 -5.61 1.30 4.11
N ARG A 261 -6.27 2.33 3.58
CA ARG A 261 -5.72 3.68 3.47
C ARG A 261 -6.68 4.68 4.10
N THR A 262 -6.16 5.50 5.00
CA THR A 262 -6.84 6.67 5.53
C THR A 262 -6.30 7.92 4.85
N TRP A 263 -7.18 8.90 4.61
CA TRP A 263 -6.82 10.22 4.12
C TRP A 263 -7.25 11.29 5.13
N ASP A 264 -6.49 12.37 5.21
CA ASP A 264 -6.80 13.51 6.09
C ASP A 264 -7.82 14.48 5.53
#